data_AF-A0A7V3FUX0-F1
#
_entry.id   AF-A0A7V3FUX0-F1
#
_cell.length_a   1.000
_cell.length_b   1.000
_cell.length_c   1.000
_cell.angle_alpha   90.00
_cell.angle_beta   90.00
_cell.angle_gamma   90.00
#
_symmetry.space_group_name_H-M   'P 1'
#
loop_
_entity.id
_entity.type
_entity.pdbx_description
1 polymer ?
#
loop_
_entity_poly.entity_id
_entity_poly.type
_entity_poly.pdbx_seq_one_letter_code
_entity_poly.pdbx_strand_id
1 'polypeptide(L)'
;MEAEFLHIDGVVVNTEITESFFTCDLAKCKGACCTMESPYGAPITESEIEEISKELSVILQYLPKQHVNEIEKKGFWVKQSDELMTRTINNRACVFVYF
;
A
#
# COMPACT_ATOMS: atom_id res chain seq x y z
N MET A 1 -5.26 17.45 -26.06
CA MET A 1 -6.15 16.31 -25.76
C MET A 1 -7.11 16.80 -24.71
N GLU A 2 -8.40 16.84 -25.01
CA GLU A 2 -9.41 17.10 -23.99
C GLU A 2 -9.49 15.85 -23.12
N ALA A 3 -9.31 16.00 -21.81
CA ALA A 3 -9.51 14.91 -20.87
C ALA A 3 -11.00 14.57 -20.87
N GLU A 4 -11.34 13.38 -21.33
CA GLU A 4 -12.70 12.87 -21.27
C GLU A 4 -12.92 12.28 -19.86
N PHE A 5 -14.05 12.58 -19.23
CA PHE A 5 -14.35 12.14 -17.87
C PHE A 5 -15.60 11.26 -17.88
N LEU A 6 -15.53 10.11 -17.23
CA LEU A 6 -16.66 9.21 -16.95
C LEU A 6 -17.32 9.59 -15.63
N HIS A 7 -18.64 9.45 -15.56
CA HIS A 7 -19.39 9.58 -14.32
C HIS A 7 -19.88 8.19 -13.91
N ILE A 8 -19.35 7.65 -12.81
CA ILE A 8 -19.69 6.32 -12.28
C ILE A 8 -20.12 6.50 -10.83
N ASP A 9 -21.37 6.15 -10.50
CA ASP A 9 -21.93 6.24 -9.14
C ASP A 9 -21.70 7.58 -8.42
N GLY A 10 -21.73 8.68 -9.17
CA GLY A 10 -21.49 10.03 -8.64
C GLY A 10 -20.01 10.41 -8.51
N VAL A 11 -19.08 9.53 -8.89
CA VAL A 11 -17.64 9.78 -8.95
C VAL A 11 -17.25 10.22 -10.37
N VAL A 12 -16.47 11.30 -10.47
CA VAL A 12 -15.85 11.75 -11.73
C VAL A 12 -14.54 11.00 -11.92
N VAL A 13 -14.44 10.25 -13.00
CA VAL A 13 -13.33 9.34 -13.29
C VAL A 13 -12.66 9.79 -14.59
N ASN A 14 -11.35 9.99 -14.60
CA ASN A 14 -10.61 10.27 -15.85
C ASN A 14 -10.67 9.04 -16.76
N THR A 15 -11.11 9.18 -18.01
CA THR A 15 -11.18 8.05 -18.97
C THR A 15 -9.83 7.37 -19.18
N GLU A 16 -8.71 8.08 -19.02
CA GLU A 16 -7.37 7.49 -19.12
C GLU A 16 -7.22 6.27 -18.19
N ILE A 17 -7.96 6.19 -17.08
CA ILE A 17 -7.87 5.06 -16.16
C ILE A 17 -8.35 3.74 -16.77
N THR A 18 -9.26 3.76 -17.76
CA THR A 18 -9.78 2.54 -18.40
C THR A 18 -8.77 1.93 -19.36
N GLU A 19 -7.85 2.75 -19.87
CA GLU A 19 -6.76 2.35 -20.76
C GLU A 19 -5.41 2.25 -20.02
N SER A 20 -5.33 2.81 -18.81
CA SER A 20 -4.16 2.74 -17.94
C SER A 20 -4.15 1.42 -17.19
N PHE A 21 -3.45 0.44 -17.75
CA PHE A 21 -3.14 -0.79 -17.04
C PHE A 21 -2.32 -0.49 -15.77
N PHE A 22 -2.65 -1.13 -14.65
CA PHE A 22 -1.81 -1.10 -13.44
C PHE A 22 -0.43 -1.71 -13.78
N THR A 23 0.49 -0.86 -14.18
CA THR A 23 1.83 -1.24 -14.63
C THR A 23 2.83 -0.84 -13.56
N CYS A 24 2.88 -1.60 -12.46
CA CYS A 24 4.07 -1.53 -11.61
C CYS A 24 5.26 -2.06 -12.42
N ASP A 25 5.93 -1.17 -13.16
CA ASP A 25 7.13 -1.46 -13.92
C ASP A 25 8.33 -1.21 -13.00
N LEU A 26 8.73 -2.24 -12.26
CA LEU A 26 9.85 -2.20 -11.32
C LEU A 26 11.17 -1.80 -12.00
N ALA A 27 11.36 -2.16 -13.27
CA ALA A 27 12.57 -1.78 -14.02
C ALA A 27 12.63 -0.27 -14.26
N LYS A 28 11.48 0.36 -14.51
CA LYS A 28 11.37 1.82 -14.69
C LYS A 28 11.30 2.57 -13.37
N CYS A 29 10.43 2.17 -12.45
CA CYS A 29 10.16 2.92 -11.22
C CYS A 29 11.23 2.69 -10.16
N LYS A 30 11.88 1.50 -10.15
CA LYS A 30 12.89 1.10 -9.15
C LYS A 30 12.42 1.31 -7.70
N GLY A 31 11.11 1.13 -7.45
CA GLY A 31 10.50 1.33 -6.14
C GLY A 31 10.19 2.80 -5.78
N ALA A 32 10.30 3.74 -6.72
CA ALA A 32 10.01 5.16 -6.46
C ALA A 32 8.60 5.38 -5.91
N CYS A 33 7.57 4.74 -6.50
CA CYS A 33 6.19 4.85 -6.01
C CYS A 33 5.98 4.20 -4.63
N CYS A 34 6.74 3.16 -4.29
CA CYS A 34 6.69 2.49 -2.99
C CYS A 34 7.45 3.22 -1.87
N THR A 35 8.21 4.26 -2.22
CA THR A 35 9.04 5.06 -1.31
C THR A 35 8.64 6.54 -1.30
N MET A 36 7.52 6.90 -1.93
CA MET A 36 6.95 8.24 -1.82
C MET A 36 6.57 8.53 -0.37
N GLU A 37 6.70 9.79 0.02
CA GLU A 37 6.27 10.21 1.36
C GLU A 37 4.75 10.08 1.44
N SER A 38 4.30 9.17 2.28
CA SER A 38 2.90 8.93 2.56
C SER A 38 2.73 8.48 4.01
N PRO A 39 1.79 9.07 4.76
CA PRO A 39 1.47 8.60 6.11
C PRO A 39 0.86 7.19 6.12
N TYR A 40 0.33 6.71 4.99
CA TYR A 40 -0.32 5.40 4.87
C TYR A 40 0.27 4.60 3.71
N GLY A 41 0.29 3.27 3.86
CA GLY A 41 0.79 2.37 2.83
C GLY A 41 -0.29 2.02 1.80
N ALA A 42 -0.15 0.86 1.18
CA ALA A 42 -1.17 0.32 0.28
C ALA A 42 -2.48 0.03 1.05
N PRO A 43 -3.65 0.26 0.43
CA PRO A 43 -4.92 -0.29 0.90
C PRO A 43 -4.84 -1.80 1.08
N ILE A 44 -5.56 -2.33 2.07
CA ILE A 44 -5.60 -3.76 2.40
C ILE A 44 -7.01 -4.15 2.83
N THR A 45 -7.48 -5.32 2.45
CA THR A 45 -8.80 -5.84 2.84
C THR A 45 -8.77 -6.59 4.17
N GLU A 46 -9.93 -6.79 4.79
CA GLU A 46 -10.06 -7.61 6.01
C GLU A 46 -9.57 -9.05 5.78
N SER A 47 -9.90 -9.63 4.62
CA SER A 47 -9.46 -10.98 4.25
C SER A 47 -7.93 -11.06 4.16
N GLU A 48 -7.28 -10.08 3.54
CA GLU A 48 -5.81 -10.03 3.45
C GLU A 48 -5.16 -9.85 4.84
N ILE A 49 -5.77 -9.06 5.73
CA ILE A 49 -5.29 -8.92 7.12
C ILE A 49 -5.31 -10.28 7.83
N GLU A 50 -6.38 -11.07 7.66
CA GLU A 50 -6.47 -12.40 8.27
C GLU A 50 -5.40 -13.36 7.74
N GLU A 51 -5.16 -13.36 6.43
CA GLU A 51 -4.14 -14.22 5.82
C GLU A 51 -2.73 -13.82 6.24
N ILE A 52 -2.41 -12.53 6.19
CA ILE A 52 -1.10 -12.02 6.64
C ILE A 52 -0.88 -12.31 8.12
N SER A 53 -1.93 -12.23 8.95
CA SER A 53 -1.82 -12.51 10.39
C SER A 53 -1.42 -13.96 10.68
N LYS A 54 -1.91 -14.92 9.88
CA LYS A 54 -1.56 -16.35 10.03
C LYS A 54 -0.07 -16.60 9.73
N GLU A 55 0.45 -15.93 8.72
CA GLU A 55 1.83 -16.08 8.26
C GLU A 55 2.80 -15.04 8.85
N LEU A 56 2.33 -14.16 9.74
CA LEU A 56 3.10 -13.02 10.23
C LEU A 56 4.44 -13.44 10.85
N SER A 57 4.44 -14.54 11.61
CA SER A 57 5.65 -15.09 12.24
C SER A 57 6.75 -15.48 11.24
N VAL A 58 6.37 -15.90 10.04
CA VAL A 58 7.29 -16.22 8.94
C VAL A 58 7.75 -14.92 8.29
N ILE A 59 6.82 -14.01 8.01
CA ILE A 59 7.09 -12.72 7.36
C ILE A 59 8.11 -11.89 8.16
N LEU A 60 7.96 -11.83 9.49
CA LEU A 60 8.84 -11.05 10.37
C LEU A 60 10.33 -11.44 10.25
N GLN A 61 10.63 -12.69 9.88
CA GLN A 61 12.01 -13.17 9.72
C GLN A 61 12.74 -12.54 8.53
N TYR A 62 11.99 -12.01 7.57
CA TYR A 62 12.52 -11.36 6.38
C TYR A 62 12.62 -9.84 6.50
N LEU A 63 12.08 -9.24 7.56
CA LEU A 63 11.99 -7.78 7.67
C LEU A 63 13.16 -7.19 8.47
N PRO A 64 13.57 -5.94 8.16
CA PRO A 64 14.54 -5.22 8.98
C PRO A 64 14.04 -5.08 10.42
N LYS A 65 14.95 -5.12 11.41
CA LYS A 65 14.58 -5.00 12.85
C LYS A 65 13.71 -3.79 13.17
N GLN A 66 13.95 -2.66 12.50
CA GLN A 66 13.14 -1.44 12.69
C GLN A 66 11.66 -1.68 12.32
N HIS A 67 11.41 -2.42 11.25
CA HIS A 67 10.08 -2.72 10.75
C HIS A 67 9.37 -3.74 11.65
N VAL A 68 10.10 -4.80 12.05
CA VAL A 68 9.62 -5.78 13.03
C VAL A 68 9.15 -5.09 14.31
N ASN A 69 9.99 -4.22 14.88
CA ASN A 69 9.65 -3.49 16.11
C ASN A 69 8.40 -2.61 15.95
N GLU A 70 8.17 -2.00 14.78
CA GLU A 70 6.97 -1.19 14.56
C GLU A 70 5.73 -2.08 14.46
N ILE A 71 5.82 -3.20 13.73
CA ILE A 71 4.73 -4.17 13.60
C ILE A 71 4.36 -4.73 14.98
N GLU A 72 5.34 -5.10 15.80
CA GLU A 72 5.11 -5.61 17.15
C GLU A 72 4.46 -4.57 18.07
N LYS A 73 4.82 -3.29 17.93
CA LYS A 73 4.29 -2.21 18.78
C LYS A 73 2.91 -1.70 18.36
N LYS A 74 2.65 -1.63 17.05
CA LYS A 74 1.49 -0.89 16.51
C LYS A 74 0.66 -1.70 15.51
N GLY A 75 1.03 -2.95 15.23
CA GLY A 75 0.45 -3.76 14.17
C GLY A 75 0.91 -3.33 12.77
N PHE A 76 0.66 -4.19 11.78
CA PHE A 76 1.07 -3.96 10.40
C PHE A 76 0.09 -3.14 9.55
N TRP A 77 -1.09 -2.82 10.10
CA TRP A 77 -2.15 -2.08 9.42
C TRP A 77 -2.74 -0.98 10.31
N VAL A 78 -3.49 -0.07 9.70
CA VAL A 78 -4.21 1.04 10.33
C VAL A 78 -5.51 1.31 9.58
N LYS A 79 -6.57 1.69 10.30
CA LYS A 79 -7.82 2.17 9.69
C LYS A 79 -7.77 3.70 9.55
N GLN A 80 -8.04 4.22 8.36
CA GLN A 80 -8.08 5.65 8.05
C GLN A 80 -9.34 5.99 7.26
N SER A 81 -10.21 6.84 7.81
CA SER A 81 -11.43 7.33 7.11
C SER A 81 -12.26 6.24 6.42
N ASP A 82 -12.45 5.11 7.10
CA ASP A 82 -13.11 3.88 6.64
C ASP A 82 -12.35 2.96 5.68
N GLU A 83 -11.15 3.32 5.29
CA GLU A 83 -10.25 2.44 4.54
C GLU A 83 -9.24 1.76 5.47
N LEU A 84 -8.94 0.50 5.17
CA LEU A 84 -7.89 -0.26 5.83
C LEU A 84 -6.62 -0.13 5.00
N MET A 85 -5.52 0.23 5.64
CA MET A 85 -4.26 0.54 4.99
C MET A 85 -3.11 -0.16 5.71
N THR A 86 -2.08 -0.54 4.98
CA THR A 86 -0.81 -0.97 5.57
C THR A 86 -0.12 0.18 6.28
N ARG A 87 0.57 -0.12 7.39
CA ARG A 87 1.31 0.88 8.16
C ARG A 87 2.60 1.27 7.43
N THR A 88 3.05 2.50 7.66
CA THR A 88 4.34 2.98 7.17
C THR A 88 5.33 3.25 8.31
N ILE A 89 6.60 3.27 7.95
CA ILE A 89 7.74 3.67 8.75
C ILE A 89 8.17 5.06 8.28
N ASN A 90 8.30 6.01 9.21
CA ASN A 90 8.74 7.38 8.95
C ASN A 90 7.93 8.09 7.84
N ASN A 91 6.62 7.85 7.77
CA ASN A 91 5.72 8.37 6.73
C ASN A 91 6.24 8.15 5.30
N ARG A 92 6.89 7.01 5.06
CA ARG A 92 7.51 6.74 3.76
C ARG A 92 7.42 5.27 3.35
N ALA A 93 8.12 4.38 4.05
CA ALA A 93 8.21 2.98 3.62
C ALA A 93 7.07 2.16 4.23
N CYS A 94 6.41 1.29 3.46
CA CYS A 94 5.51 0.29 4.04
C CYS A 94 6.29 -0.61 5.03
N VAL A 95 5.65 -1.04 6.12
CA VAL A 95 6.25 -1.95 7.11
C VAL A 95 6.77 -3.26 6.50
N PHE A 96 6.26 -3.68 5.33
CA PHE A 96 6.70 -4.89 4.62
C PHE A 96 7.84 -4.67 3.61
N VAL A 97 8.36 -3.45 3.46
CA VAL A 97 9.50 -3.19 2.56
C VAL A 97 10.78 -3.84 3.13
N TYR A 98 11.52 -4.51 2.25
CA TYR A 98 12.85 -5.06 2.50
C TYR A 98 13.84 -4.51 1.47
N PHE A 99 15.11 -4.35 1.86
CA PHE A 99 16.21 -3.84 1.04
C PHE A 99 17.39 -4.80 1.05
#